data_AF-A0A091FIR3-F1
#
_entry.id   AF-A0A091FIR3-F1
#
_cell.length_a   1.000
_cell.length_b   1.000
_cell.length_c   1.000
_cell.angle_alpha   90.00
_cell.angle_beta   90.00
_cell.angle_gamma   90.00
#
_symmetry.space_group_name_H-M   'P 1'
#
loop_
_entity.id
_entity.type
_entity.pdbx_description
1 polymer ?
#
loop_
_entity_poly.entity_id
_entity_poly.type
_entity_poly.pdbx_seq_one_letter_code
_entity_poly.pdbx_strand_id
1 'polypeptide(L)'
;MFAAVYVIGLAVAVSPFVIRNYIVAGKFALTTTQSGFNLYLGNNIQNPDPYYRSVPFASSSPSEQGIQFTIEASKRMGEKLTSQEASDYWTAETIKQAVASPAVFTEKIGQKMLVLVNSFEACDHYDIEFLSDFAKFFKIPFPGFWIIFPLSMLGMLTSWKNKRAKALSTVLLIYGATLIIFFTNGRYRLPMMAVLIPFAALGIAQLYDNFNKKLYNLLAKHAAFCVIFLIVAFLPVRATDDMTGYYNTHAIILSSKGYNNEAILYWKKSSEMNKPFSAFANLSLAGRYYRKGLIQEGNAYLDKI
;
A
#
# COMPACT_ATOMS: atom_id res chain seq x y z
N MET A 1 2.55 -5.13 -37.67
CA MET A 1 3.99 -5.43 -37.43
C MET A 1 4.42 -5.08 -36.01
N PHE A 2 4.35 -3.81 -35.57
CA PHE A 2 4.76 -3.42 -34.21
C PHE A 2 4.03 -4.14 -33.06
N ALA A 3 2.72 -4.40 -33.19
CA ALA A 3 1.97 -5.16 -32.19
C ALA A 3 2.44 -6.62 -32.07
N ALA A 4 2.73 -7.27 -33.20
CA ALA A 4 3.23 -8.65 -33.20
C ALA A 4 4.63 -8.74 -32.57
N VAL A 5 5.53 -7.83 -32.93
CA VAL A 5 6.87 -7.74 -32.32
C VAL A 5 6.79 -7.46 -30.82
N TYR A 6 5.87 -6.58 -30.39
CA TYR A 6 5.63 -6.32 -28.97
C TYR A 6 5.10 -7.56 -28.22
N VAL A 7 4.11 -8.26 -28.79
CA VAL A 7 3.55 -9.49 -28.20
C VAL A 7 4.62 -10.59 -28.11
N ILE A 8 5.45 -10.74 -29.15
CA ILE A 8 6.57 -11.69 -29.13
C ILE A 8 7.59 -11.29 -28.07
N GLY A 9 7.99 -10.02 -28.01
CA GLY A 9 8.92 -9.53 -26.99
C GLY A 9 8.40 -9.73 -25.57
N LEU A 10 7.11 -9.46 -25.35
CA LEU A 10 6.44 -9.72 -24.06
C LEU A 10 6.41 -11.21 -23.74
N ALA A 11 6.06 -12.06 -24.71
CA ALA A 11 6.04 -13.52 -24.52
C ALA A 11 7.43 -14.06 -24.19
N VAL A 12 8.48 -13.59 -24.87
CA VAL A 12 9.88 -13.94 -24.59
C VAL A 12 10.32 -13.45 -23.20
N ALA A 13 9.89 -12.26 -22.78
CA ALA A 13 10.22 -11.73 -21.46
C ALA A 13 9.51 -12.48 -20.32
N VAL A 14 8.27 -12.93 -20.56
CA VAL A 14 7.43 -13.61 -19.55
C VAL A 14 7.68 -15.12 -19.51
N SER A 15 8.11 -15.73 -20.61
CA SER A 15 8.26 -17.19 -20.71
C SER A 15 9.19 -17.83 -19.66
N PRO A 16 10.33 -17.24 -19.23
CA PRO A 16 11.17 -17.88 -18.21
C PRO A 16 10.44 -18.05 -16.89
N PHE A 17 9.58 -17.08 -16.52
CA PHE A 17 8.78 -17.13 -15.31
C PHE A 17 7.68 -18.18 -15.39
N VAL A 18 6.99 -18.27 -16.53
CA VAL A 18 5.94 -19.27 -16.78
C VAL A 18 6.52 -20.68 -16.78
N ILE A 19 7.66 -20.88 -17.46
CA ILE A 19 8.37 -22.17 -17.52
C ILE A 19 8.81 -22.58 -16.11
N ARG A 20 9.44 -21.67 -15.35
CA ARG A 20 9.86 -21.94 -13.97
C ARG A 20 8.66 -22.27 -13.07
N ASN A 21 7.54 -21.56 -13.21
CA ASN A 21 6.32 -21.85 -12.45
C ASN A 21 5.77 -23.23 -12.79
N TYR A 22 5.76 -23.61 -14.07
CA TYR A 22 5.32 -24.94 -14.49
C TYR A 22 6.23 -26.05 -13.94
N ILE A 23 7.56 -25.89 -14.04
CA ILE A 23 8.53 -26.89 -13.56
C ILE A 23 8.45 -27.07 -12.04
N VAL A 24 8.30 -25.97 -11.28
CA VAL A 24 8.32 -26.02 -9.81
C VAL A 24 6.96 -26.39 -9.22
N ALA A 25 5.86 -25.90 -9.80
CA ALA A 25 4.51 -26.04 -9.24
C ALA A 25 3.61 -27.02 -10.01
N GLY A 26 4.08 -27.60 -11.10
CA GLY A 26 3.34 -28.57 -11.92
C GLY A 26 2.14 -27.99 -12.68
N LYS A 27 1.96 -26.67 -12.69
CA LYS A 27 0.83 -25.98 -13.33
C LYS A 27 1.28 -24.73 -14.08
N PHE A 28 0.64 -24.45 -15.22
CA PHE A 28 0.85 -23.21 -15.96
C PHE A 28 0.24 -22.05 -15.18
N ALA A 29 1.10 -21.17 -14.67
CA ALA A 29 0.67 -19.98 -13.96
C ALA A 29 1.42 -18.76 -14.53
N LEU A 30 0.66 -17.85 -15.16
CA LEU A 30 1.19 -16.60 -15.72
C LEU A 30 1.78 -15.70 -14.62
N THR A 31 1.23 -15.82 -13.40
CA THR A 31 1.67 -15.18 -12.16
C THR A 31 1.68 -16.22 -11.03
N THR A 32 2.23 -15.88 -9.87
CA THR A 32 2.25 -16.78 -8.71
C THR A 32 0.82 -17.12 -8.22
N THR A 33 0.58 -18.30 -7.64
CA THR A 33 -0.70 -18.74 -7.02
C THR A 33 -1.09 -17.96 -5.75
N GLN A 34 -0.60 -16.73 -5.62
CA GLN A 34 -0.72 -15.89 -4.43
C GLN A 34 -1.77 -14.79 -4.61
N SER A 35 -2.41 -14.70 -5.78
CA SER A 35 -3.40 -13.67 -6.08
C SER A 35 -4.60 -13.73 -5.14
N GLY A 36 -5.10 -14.92 -4.82
CA GLY A 36 -6.30 -15.08 -3.99
C GLY A 36 -6.12 -14.59 -2.56
N PHE A 37 -5.03 -14.97 -1.89
CA PHE A 37 -4.79 -14.48 -0.54
C PHE A 37 -4.38 -13.01 -0.52
N ASN A 38 -3.68 -12.51 -1.54
CA ASN A 38 -3.37 -11.07 -1.65
C ASN A 38 -4.65 -10.25 -1.86
N LEU A 39 -5.60 -10.76 -2.64
CA LEU A 39 -6.92 -10.16 -2.81
C LEU A 39 -7.66 -10.12 -1.46
N TYR A 40 -7.63 -11.21 -0.69
CA TYR A 40 -8.20 -11.25 0.64
C TYR A 40 -7.54 -10.27 1.60
N LEU A 41 -6.21 -10.26 1.71
CA LEU A 41 -5.47 -9.34 2.57
C LEU A 41 -5.76 -7.87 2.24
N GLY A 42 -5.83 -7.52 0.96
CA GLY A 42 -6.09 -6.16 0.50
C GLY A 42 -7.55 -5.71 0.66
N ASN A 43 -8.51 -6.63 0.86
CA ASN A 43 -9.94 -6.32 0.84
C ASN A 43 -10.75 -6.92 2.00
N ASN A 44 -10.12 -7.60 2.95
CA ASN A 44 -10.80 -8.18 4.12
C ASN A 44 -11.52 -7.08 4.91
N ILE A 45 -12.83 -7.22 5.10
CA ILE A 45 -13.68 -6.19 5.74
C ILE A 45 -13.40 -6.04 7.25
N GLN A 46 -12.77 -7.04 7.88
CA GLN A 46 -12.34 -6.96 9.28
C GLN A 46 -11.25 -5.90 9.50
N ASN A 47 -10.51 -5.57 8.44
CA ASN A 47 -9.57 -4.46 8.44
C ASN A 47 -10.24 -3.25 7.76
N PRO A 48 -10.65 -2.21 8.52
CA PRO A 48 -11.28 -1.01 7.96
C PRO A 48 -10.30 -0.07 7.25
N ASP A 49 -8.99 -0.29 7.40
CA ASP A 49 -7.95 0.52 6.77
C ASP A 49 -7.78 0.14 5.29
N PRO A 50 -7.41 1.11 4.43
CA PRO A 50 -7.16 0.88 3.01
C PRO A 50 -5.80 0.20 2.73
N TYR A 51 -5.04 -0.13 3.78
CA TYR A 51 -3.68 -0.69 3.69
C TYR A 51 -3.66 -2.16 4.11
N TYR A 52 -2.57 -2.83 3.74
CA TYR A 52 -2.28 -4.16 4.26
C TYR A 52 -2.15 -4.14 5.78
N ARG A 53 -2.85 -5.05 6.46
CA ARG A 53 -2.65 -5.39 7.87
C ARG A 53 -2.46 -6.90 7.97
N SER A 54 -1.58 -7.33 8.85
CA SER A 54 -1.36 -8.76 9.13
C SER A 54 -2.63 -9.39 9.70
N VAL A 55 -2.85 -10.66 9.37
CA VAL A 55 -3.93 -11.48 9.94
C VAL A 55 -3.39 -12.31 11.11
N PRO A 56 -4.21 -12.68 12.11
CA PRO A 56 -3.72 -13.38 13.29
C PRO A 56 -3.09 -14.76 13.03
N PHE A 57 -3.48 -15.42 11.93
CA PHE A 57 -3.05 -16.77 11.59
C PHE A 57 -1.84 -16.85 10.65
N ALA A 58 -1.34 -15.71 10.17
CA ALA A 58 -0.21 -15.67 9.24
C ALA A 58 0.77 -14.54 9.59
N SER A 59 2.05 -14.86 9.45
CA SER A 59 3.13 -13.89 9.57
C SER A 59 3.10 -12.86 8.43
N SER A 60 3.85 -11.78 8.61
CA SER A 60 4.15 -10.81 7.54
C SER A 60 5.33 -11.24 6.67
N SER A 61 5.87 -12.45 6.85
CA SER A 61 7.00 -12.95 6.06
C SER A 61 6.54 -13.38 4.66
N PRO A 62 7.03 -12.76 3.57
CA PRO A 62 6.60 -13.12 2.22
C PRO A 62 6.89 -14.58 1.82
N SER A 63 7.93 -15.20 2.39
CA SER A 63 8.28 -16.59 2.10
C SER A 63 7.36 -17.61 2.80
N GLU A 64 6.78 -17.24 3.94
CA GLU A 64 5.94 -18.15 4.74
C GLU A 64 4.45 -17.92 4.50
N GLN A 65 4.06 -16.70 4.14
CA GLN A 65 2.67 -16.29 4.09
C GLN A 65 1.83 -17.17 3.16
N GLY A 66 2.32 -17.49 1.95
CA GLY A 66 1.60 -18.38 1.04
C GLY A 66 1.35 -19.79 1.63
N ILE A 67 2.32 -20.31 2.40
CA ILE A 67 2.20 -21.61 3.07
C ILE A 67 1.18 -21.52 4.21
N GLN A 68 1.27 -20.49 5.04
CA GLN A 68 0.37 -20.27 6.18
C GLN A 68 -1.08 -20.07 5.73
N PHE A 69 -1.31 -19.33 4.64
CA PHE A 69 -2.64 -19.19 4.04
C PHE A 69 -3.17 -20.50 3.44
N THR A 70 -2.29 -21.36 2.92
CA THR A 70 -2.68 -22.69 2.43
C THR A 70 -3.06 -23.61 3.59
N ILE A 71 -2.29 -23.59 4.68
CA ILE A 71 -2.56 -24.35 5.90
C ILE A 71 -3.89 -23.90 6.53
N GLU A 72 -4.10 -22.59 6.65
CA GLU A 72 -5.33 -22.06 7.24
C GLU A 72 -6.56 -22.40 6.40
N ALA A 73 -6.49 -22.26 5.06
CA ALA A 73 -7.58 -22.65 4.18
C ALA A 73 -7.88 -24.17 4.29
N SER A 74 -6.83 -25.00 4.32
CA SER A 74 -6.96 -26.45 4.50
C SER A 74 -7.65 -26.79 5.82
N LYS A 75 -7.24 -26.12 6.91
CA LYS A 75 -7.85 -26.30 8.24
C LYS A 75 -9.34 -25.94 8.24
N ARG A 76 -9.74 -24.86 7.56
CA ARG A 76 -11.14 -24.42 7.49
C ARG A 76 -12.01 -25.32 6.61
N MET A 77 -11.43 -25.90 5.56
CA MET A 77 -12.12 -26.84 4.67
C MET A 77 -12.14 -28.28 5.20
N GLY A 78 -11.29 -28.61 6.17
CA GLY A 78 -11.19 -29.97 6.74
C GLY A 78 -10.43 -30.96 5.85
N GLU A 79 -9.76 -30.48 4.81
CA GLU A 79 -8.97 -31.31 3.88
C GLU A 79 -7.67 -30.59 3.47
N LYS A 80 -6.69 -31.34 2.98
CA LYS A 80 -5.40 -30.77 2.55
C LYS A 80 -5.54 -30.15 1.15
N LEU A 81 -5.48 -28.83 1.07
CA LEU A 81 -5.54 -28.09 -0.17
C LEU A 81 -4.17 -27.90 -0.82
N THR A 82 -4.16 -27.83 -2.16
CA THR A 82 -3.05 -27.30 -2.95
C THR A 82 -2.99 -25.78 -2.87
N SER A 83 -1.85 -25.17 -3.24
CA SER A 83 -1.71 -23.71 -3.26
C SER A 83 -2.73 -23.00 -4.17
N GLN A 84 -3.18 -23.67 -5.24
CA GLN A 84 -4.19 -23.12 -6.13
C GLN A 84 -5.58 -23.17 -5.50
N GLU A 85 -5.97 -24.31 -4.92
CA GLU A 85 -7.28 -24.43 -4.24
C GLU A 85 -7.37 -23.47 -3.05
N ALA A 86 -6.27 -23.27 -2.32
CA ALA A 86 -6.21 -22.24 -1.29
C ALA A 86 -6.39 -20.82 -1.87
N SER A 87 -5.77 -20.51 -3.01
CA SER A 87 -5.98 -19.22 -3.70
C SER A 87 -7.45 -19.02 -4.10
N ASP A 88 -8.09 -20.05 -4.65
CA ASP A 88 -9.49 -20.00 -5.06
C ASP A 88 -10.41 -19.83 -3.83
N TYR A 89 -10.11 -20.53 -2.74
CA TYR A 89 -10.79 -20.38 -1.44
C TYR A 89 -10.76 -18.93 -0.94
N TRP A 90 -9.58 -18.29 -0.88
CA TRP A 90 -9.46 -16.91 -0.40
C TRP A 90 -10.10 -15.88 -1.33
N THR A 91 -10.11 -16.16 -2.63
CA THR A 91 -10.87 -15.35 -3.61
C THR A 91 -12.36 -15.43 -3.33
N ALA A 92 -12.89 -16.65 -3.16
CA ALA A 92 -14.29 -16.88 -2.83
C ALA A 92 -14.68 -16.24 -1.49
N GLU A 93 -13.82 -16.31 -0.47
CA GLU A 93 -14.07 -15.68 0.83
C GLU A 93 -14.11 -14.15 0.71
N THR A 94 -13.26 -13.55 -0.12
CA THR A 94 -13.30 -12.10 -0.38
C THR A 94 -14.62 -11.69 -1.05
N ILE A 95 -15.04 -12.44 -2.07
CA ILE A 95 -16.32 -12.19 -2.77
C ILE A 95 -17.49 -12.36 -1.81
N LYS A 96 -17.47 -13.41 -0.98
CA LYS A 96 -18.49 -13.66 0.04
C LYS A 96 -18.60 -12.48 1.02
N GLN A 97 -17.48 -11.94 1.50
CA GLN A 97 -17.49 -10.74 2.36
C GLN A 97 -18.06 -9.51 1.63
N ALA A 98 -17.70 -9.32 0.36
CA ALA A 98 -18.23 -8.21 -0.45
C ALA A 98 -19.74 -8.30 -0.65
N VAL A 99 -20.28 -9.49 -0.92
CA VAL A 99 -21.72 -9.72 -1.10
C VAL A 99 -22.49 -9.64 0.22
N ALA A 100 -21.91 -10.14 1.32
CA ALA A 100 -22.53 -10.09 2.64
C ALA A 100 -22.56 -8.67 3.23
N SER A 101 -21.64 -7.78 2.83
CA SER A 101 -21.54 -6.41 3.36
C SER A 101 -21.14 -5.41 2.27
N PRO A 102 -22.01 -5.18 1.28
CA PRO A 102 -21.67 -4.37 0.11
C PRO A 102 -21.33 -2.93 0.46
N ALA A 103 -22.04 -2.31 1.40
CA ALA A 103 -21.76 -0.93 1.83
C ALA A 103 -20.35 -0.77 2.40
N VAL A 104 -19.94 -1.68 3.29
CA VAL A 104 -18.59 -1.68 3.90
C VAL A 104 -17.51 -1.94 2.85
N PHE A 105 -17.77 -2.87 1.92
CA PHE A 105 -16.85 -3.16 0.84
C PHE A 105 -16.70 -1.97 -0.12
N THR A 106 -17.80 -1.33 -0.51
CA THR A 106 -17.78 -0.11 -1.34
C THR A 106 -17.04 1.02 -0.65
N GLU A 107 -17.26 1.23 0.65
CA GLU A 107 -16.50 2.21 1.44
C GLU A 107 -15.00 1.91 1.40
N LYS A 108 -14.62 0.64 1.59
CA LYS A 108 -13.21 0.21 1.51
C LYS A 108 -12.59 0.48 0.15
N ILE A 109 -13.28 0.15 -0.94
CA ILE A 109 -12.81 0.47 -2.30
C ILE A 109 -12.70 1.99 -2.50
N GLY A 110 -13.66 2.77 -1.99
CA GLY A 110 -13.62 4.24 -2.02
C GLY A 110 -12.41 4.82 -1.27
N GLN A 111 -12.10 4.29 -0.08
CA GLN A 111 -10.89 4.64 0.67
C GLN A 111 -9.62 4.29 -0.11
N LYS A 112 -9.56 3.12 -0.76
CA LYS A 112 -8.41 2.74 -1.60
C LYS A 112 -8.25 3.65 -2.82
N MET A 113 -9.35 4.05 -3.45
CA MET A 113 -9.34 5.04 -4.54
C MET A 113 -8.82 6.39 -4.04
N LEU A 114 -9.24 6.84 -2.85
CA LEU A 114 -8.75 8.08 -2.28
C LEU A 114 -7.25 8.00 -1.96
N VAL A 115 -6.80 6.91 -1.32
CA VAL A 115 -5.38 6.67 -1.02
C VAL A 115 -4.53 6.64 -2.28
N LEU A 116 -5.02 6.06 -3.38
CA LEU A 116 -4.27 6.02 -4.65
C LEU A 116 -3.87 7.43 -5.10
N VAL A 117 -4.74 8.42 -4.88
CA VAL A 117 -4.53 9.82 -5.27
C VAL A 117 -4.18 10.75 -4.10
N ASN A 118 -3.94 10.20 -2.91
CA ASN A 118 -3.64 10.98 -1.72
C ASN A 118 -2.15 11.37 -1.64
N SER A 119 -1.85 12.50 -1.03
CA SER A 119 -0.48 12.93 -0.74
C SER A 119 0.25 12.01 0.23
N PHE A 120 -0.48 11.34 1.13
CA PHE A 120 0.07 10.37 2.06
C PHE A 120 0.51 9.09 1.34
N GLU A 121 1.78 8.73 1.50
CA GLU A 121 2.40 7.56 0.90
C GLU A 121 2.62 6.49 1.97
N ALA A 122 1.59 5.69 2.24
CA ALA A 122 1.66 4.63 3.23
C ALA A 122 2.78 3.64 2.93
N CYS A 123 3.78 3.61 3.79
CA CYS A 123 4.93 2.74 3.59
C CYS A 123 4.65 1.31 4.04
N ASP A 124 5.27 0.33 3.40
CA ASP A 124 5.12 -1.10 3.74
C ASP A 124 6.38 -1.71 4.36
N HIS A 125 7.57 -1.18 4.01
CA HIS A 125 8.87 -1.63 4.55
C HIS A 125 9.60 -0.53 5.30
N TYR A 126 9.69 0.65 4.68
CA TYR A 126 10.48 1.77 5.18
C TYR A 126 9.62 3.02 5.19
N ASP A 127 9.29 3.50 6.37
CA ASP A 127 8.59 4.77 6.52
C ASP A 127 9.58 5.94 6.50
N ILE A 128 9.37 6.88 5.58
CA ILE A 128 10.27 8.02 5.37
C ILE A 128 10.22 8.96 6.57
N GLU A 129 9.06 9.16 7.19
CA GLU A 129 8.90 10.01 8.36
C GLU A 129 9.65 9.42 9.56
N PHE A 130 9.48 8.12 9.82
CA PHE A 130 10.23 7.40 10.84
C PHE A 130 11.74 7.41 10.57
N LEU A 131 12.17 7.18 9.32
CA LEU A 131 13.59 7.23 8.96
C LEU A 131 14.17 8.65 9.08
N SER A 132 13.36 9.70 8.95
CA SER A 132 13.80 11.08 9.06
C SER A 132 14.33 11.45 10.45
N ASP A 133 13.90 10.73 11.49
CA ASP A 133 14.42 10.87 12.86
C ASP A 133 15.91 10.50 12.95
N PHE A 134 16.37 9.61 12.08
CA PHE A 134 17.76 9.12 12.06
C PHE A 134 18.58 9.73 10.92
N ALA A 135 17.95 9.95 9.76
CA ALA A 135 18.60 10.48 8.57
C ALA A 135 17.94 11.81 8.16
N LYS A 136 18.57 12.92 8.56
CA LYS A 136 18.09 14.29 8.30
C LYS A 136 17.85 14.60 6.82
N PHE A 137 18.48 13.87 5.90
CA PHE A 137 18.24 13.99 4.46
C PHE A 137 16.76 13.84 4.10
N PHE A 138 16.04 12.94 4.77
CA PHE A 138 14.61 12.74 4.53
C PHE A 138 13.71 13.88 5.04
N LYS A 139 14.26 14.88 5.75
CA LYS A 139 13.54 16.10 6.15
C LYS A 139 13.53 17.17 5.06
N ILE A 140 14.28 16.98 3.96
CA ILE A 140 14.32 17.95 2.85
C ILE A 140 12.99 17.85 2.07
N PRO A 141 12.27 18.97 1.86
CA PRO A 141 10.98 18.97 1.17
C PRO A 141 11.18 18.84 -0.35
N PHE A 142 11.25 17.60 -0.85
CA PHE A 142 11.24 17.34 -2.30
C PHE A 142 9.82 17.47 -2.88
N PRO A 143 9.67 17.80 -4.18
CA PRO A 143 8.37 17.75 -4.87
C PRO A 143 7.77 16.35 -4.79
N GLY A 144 6.82 16.17 -3.87
CA GLY A 144 6.17 14.89 -3.62
C GLY A 144 4.96 14.66 -4.53
N PHE A 145 4.22 13.60 -4.25
CA PHE A 145 2.97 13.29 -4.95
C PHE A 145 1.97 14.47 -4.94
N TRP A 146 1.93 15.25 -3.85
CA TRP A 146 1.01 16.36 -3.66
C TRP A 146 1.08 17.46 -4.74
N ILE A 147 2.23 17.67 -5.37
CA ILE A 147 2.38 18.65 -6.47
C ILE A 147 2.36 17.97 -7.84
N ILE A 148 2.93 16.78 -7.95
CA ILE A 148 2.98 16.02 -9.20
C ILE A 148 1.56 15.65 -9.65
N PHE A 149 0.71 15.20 -8.74
CA PHE A 149 -0.63 14.73 -9.07
C PHE A 149 -1.51 15.84 -9.66
N PRO A 150 -1.73 17.00 -9.02
CA PRO A 150 -2.55 18.06 -9.60
C PRO A 150 -2.07 18.59 -10.96
N LEU A 151 -0.75 18.72 -11.13
CA LEU A 151 -0.16 19.16 -12.40
C LEU A 151 -0.30 18.10 -13.49
N SER A 152 -0.17 16.82 -13.13
CA SER A 152 -0.35 15.72 -14.07
C SER A 152 -1.79 15.61 -14.56
N MET A 153 -2.79 15.83 -13.68
CA MET A 153 -4.19 15.86 -14.09
C MET A 153 -4.45 16.96 -15.12
N LEU A 154 -3.82 18.12 -14.93
CA LEU A 154 -3.90 19.22 -15.90
C LEU A 154 -3.25 18.82 -17.23
N GLY A 155 -2.04 18.26 -17.21
CA GLY A 155 -1.36 17.81 -18.42
C GLY A 155 -2.11 16.71 -19.18
N MET A 156 -2.79 15.81 -18.46
CA MET A 156 -3.66 14.79 -19.05
C MET A 156 -4.89 15.42 -19.72
N LEU A 157 -5.52 16.40 -19.07
CA LEU A 157 -6.68 17.13 -19.60
C LEU A 157 -6.31 17.85 -20.92
N THR A 158 -5.20 18.58 -20.93
CA THR A 158 -4.78 19.40 -22.07
C THR A 158 -4.25 18.55 -23.23
N SER A 159 -3.68 17.39 -22.91
CA SER A 159 -3.12 16.46 -23.90
C SER A 159 -4.10 15.37 -24.33
N TRP A 160 -5.37 15.41 -23.92
CA TRP A 160 -6.33 14.34 -24.17
C TRP A 160 -6.52 14.00 -25.66
N LYS A 161 -6.32 14.95 -26.59
CA LYS A 161 -6.41 14.68 -28.03
C LYS A 161 -5.22 13.90 -28.60
N ASN A 162 -4.09 13.85 -27.89
CA ASN A 162 -2.88 13.16 -28.33
C ASN A 162 -3.02 11.64 -28.10
N LYS A 163 -2.82 10.84 -29.16
CA LYS A 163 -2.92 9.36 -29.10
C LYS A 163 -1.93 8.75 -28.08
N ARG A 164 -0.72 9.30 -27.96
CA ARG A 164 0.29 8.82 -27.00
C ARG A 164 -0.11 9.13 -25.56
N ALA A 165 -0.64 10.33 -25.33
CA ALA A 165 -1.17 10.71 -24.02
C ALA A 165 -2.34 9.79 -23.62
N LYS A 166 -3.29 9.53 -24.52
CA LYS A 166 -4.37 8.56 -24.27
C LYS A 166 -3.83 7.18 -23.90
N ALA A 167 -2.85 6.67 -24.64
CA ALA A 167 -2.26 5.36 -24.35
C ALA A 167 -1.60 5.32 -22.96
N LEU A 168 -0.84 6.35 -22.59
CA LEU A 168 -0.25 6.47 -21.25
C LEU A 168 -1.31 6.59 -20.15
N SER A 169 -2.36 7.36 -20.38
CA SER A 169 -3.51 7.46 -19.46
C SER A 169 -4.20 6.11 -19.29
N THR A 170 -4.36 5.32 -20.36
CA THR A 170 -4.92 3.97 -20.29
C THR A 170 -4.03 3.04 -19.46
N VAL A 171 -2.71 3.07 -19.66
CA VAL A 171 -1.76 2.30 -18.85
C VAL A 171 -1.84 2.70 -17.37
N LEU A 172 -1.90 4.00 -17.10
CA LEU A 172 -2.05 4.55 -15.76
C LEU A 172 -3.35 4.07 -15.09
N LEU A 173 -4.48 4.09 -15.81
CA LEU A 173 -5.78 3.65 -15.30
C LEU A 173 -5.80 2.15 -15.03
N ILE A 174 -5.26 1.33 -15.94
CA ILE A 174 -5.15 -0.12 -15.75
C ILE A 174 -4.29 -0.42 -14.52
N TYR A 175 -3.14 0.25 -14.40
CA TYR A 175 -2.25 0.07 -13.26
C TYR A 175 -2.90 0.54 -11.95
N GLY A 176 -3.56 1.71 -11.94
CA GLY A 176 -4.30 2.20 -10.78
C GLY A 176 -5.40 1.22 -10.35
N ALA A 177 -6.10 0.61 -11.31
CA ALA A 177 -7.11 -0.42 -11.02
C ALA A 177 -6.50 -1.66 -10.36
N THR A 178 -5.31 -2.11 -10.76
CA THR A 178 -4.66 -3.25 -10.08
C THR A 178 -4.26 -2.90 -8.65
N LEU A 179 -3.82 -1.67 -8.37
CA LEU A 179 -3.53 -1.22 -7.01
C LEU A 179 -4.79 -1.16 -6.14
N ILE A 180 -5.90 -0.66 -6.69
CA ILE A 180 -7.20 -0.63 -5.99
C ILE A 180 -7.70 -2.06 -5.70
N ILE A 181 -7.51 -3.00 -6.62
CA ILE A 181 -7.89 -4.40 -6.42
C ILE A 181 -7.02 -5.03 -5.33
N PHE A 182 -5.70 -4.78 -5.31
CA PHE A 182 -4.76 -5.42 -4.39
C PHE A 182 -4.30 -4.47 -3.28
N PHE A 183 -3.18 -3.77 -3.49
CA PHE A 183 -2.54 -2.94 -2.47
C PHE A 183 -2.21 -1.55 -3.01
N THR A 184 -2.44 -0.53 -2.19
CA THR A 184 -2.23 0.89 -2.51
C THR A 184 -1.01 1.50 -1.79
N ASN A 185 -0.10 0.66 -1.29
CA ASN A 185 1.11 1.09 -0.58
C ASN A 185 1.98 2.03 -1.45
N GLY A 186 2.71 2.94 -0.81
CA GLY A 186 3.55 3.96 -1.45
C GLY A 186 4.56 3.39 -2.45
N ARG A 187 5.22 2.27 -2.11
CA ARG A 187 6.15 1.59 -3.02
C ARG A 187 5.51 1.19 -4.35
N TYR A 188 4.24 0.79 -4.34
CA TYR A 188 3.50 0.42 -5.56
C TYR A 188 2.94 1.64 -6.30
N ARG A 189 2.96 2.84 -5.70
CA ARG A 189 2.61 4.08 -6.39
C ARG A 189 3.80 4.67 -7.16
N LEU A 190 5.03 4.23 -6.91
CA LEU A 190 6.22 4.71 -7.64
C LEU A 190 6.15 4.51 -9.17
N PRO A 191 5.73 3.34 -9.70
CA PRO A 191 5.58 3.19 -11.15
C PRO A 191 4.47 4.09 -11.72
N MET A 192 3.46 4.41 -10.92
CA MET A 192 2.43 5.38 -11.28
C MET A 192 3.04 6.78 -11.43
N MET A 193 3.89 7.20 -10.49
CA MET A 193 4.59 8.49 -10.55
C MET A 193 5.45 8.63 -11.81
N ALA A 194 6.12 7.58 -12.26
CA ALA A 194 6.92 7.61 -13.50
C ALA A 194 6.09 8.01 -14.73
N VAL A 195 4.80 7.63 -14.76
CA VAL A 195 3.86 8.03 -15.84
C VAL A 195 3.28 9.42 -15.60
N LEU A 196 3.04 9.81 -14.34
CA LEU A 196 2.49 11.12 -13.98
C LEU A 196 3.48 12.27 -14.21
N ILE A 197 4.79 12.05 -14.03
CA ILE A 197 5.82 13.11 -14.16
C ILE A 197 5.82 13.76 -15.55
N PRO A 198 5.83 13.02 -16.68
CA PRO A 198 5.68 13.63 -18.01
C PRO A 198 4.42 14.47 -18.16
N PHE A 199 3.29 14.03 -17.61
CA PHE A 199 2.06 14.81 -17.61
C PHE A 199 2.17 16.06 -16.74
N ALA A 200 2.83 15.99 -15.59
CA ALA A 200 3.06 17.15 -14.75
C ALA A 200 3.88 18.23 -15.48
N ALA A 201 4.90 17.82 -16.24
CA ALA A 201 5.67 18.74 -17.09
C ALA A 201 4.78 19.41 -18.16
N LEU A 202 3.87 18.66 -18.79
CA LEU A 202 2.90 19.22 -19.74
C LEU A 202 1.90 20.18 -19.06
N GLY A 203 1.49 19.90 -17.83
CA GLY A 203 0.66 20.79 -17.02
C GLY A 203 1.36 22.12 -16.71
N ILE A 204 2.62 22.07 -16.30
CA ILE A 204 3.45 23.25 -16.07
C ILE A 204 3.61 24.07 -17.35
N ALA A 205 3.95 23.41 -18.46
CA ALA A 205 4.09 24.06 -19.76
C ALA A 205 2.79 24.78 -20.18
N GLN A 206 1.63 24.15 -19.94
CA GLN A 206 0.34 24.78 -20.24
C GLN A 206 0.08 26.03 -19.39
N LEU A 207 0.38 25.98 -18.08
CA LEU A 207 0.21 27.15 -17.21
C LEU A 207 1.12 28.30 -17.65
N TYR A 208 2.37 27.99 -18.00
CA TYR A 208 3.34 28.95 -18.51
C TYR A 208 2.90 29.58 -19.84
N ASP A 209 2.41 28.76 -20.77
CA ASP A 209 1.88 29.23 -22.07
C ASP A 209 0.68 30.15 -21.90
N ASN A 210 -0.25 29.81 -21.00
CA ASN A 210 -1.42 30.65 -20.74
C ASN A 210 -1.02 32.00 -20.15
N PHE A 211 -0.01 32.02 -19.26
CA PHE A 211 0.53 33.23 -18.69
C PHE A 211 1.20 34.11 -19.76
N ASN A 212 2.08 33.53 -20.58
CA ASN A 212 2.80 34.26 -21.63
C ASN A 212 1.88 34.82 -22.72
N LYS A 213 0.85 34.06 -23.10
CA LYS A 213 -0.17 34.49 -24.08
C LYS A 213 -1.20 35.44 -23.46
N LYS A 214 -1.04 35.85 -22.19
CA LYS A 214 -1.94 36.72 -21.43
C LYS A 214 -3.39 36.21 -21.38
N LEU A 215 -3.58 34.89 -21.43
CA LEU A 215 -4.87 34.22 -21.37
C LEU A 215 -5.31 34.04 -19.91
N TYR A 216 -5.44 35.13 -19.16
CA TYR A 216 -5.64 35.10 -17.70
C TYR A 216 -6.90 34.33 -17.26
N ASN A 217 -8.00 34.45 -18.02
CA ASN A 217 -9.22 33.69 -17.74
C ASN A 217 -8.99 32.17 -17.85
N LEU A 218 -8.17 31.74 -18.81
CA LEU A 218 -7.85 30.34 -19.01
C LEU A 218 -6.82 29.85 -17.98
N LEU A 219 -5.84 30.69 -17.63
CA LEU A 219 -4.90 30.44 -16.54
C LEU A 219 -5.62 30.22 -15.22
N ALA A 220 -6.57 31.10 -14.86
CA ALA A 220 -7.36 30.99 -13.64
C ALA A 220 -8.16 29.67 -13.59
N LYS A 221 -8.78 29.26 -14.71
CA LYS A 221 -9.50 27.97 -14.79
C LYS A 221 -8.56 26.78 -14.59
N HIS A 222 -7.39 26.77 -15.22
CA HIS A 222 -6.43 25.67 -15.06
C HIS A 222 -5.79 25.65 -13.67
N ALA A 223 -5.52 26.82 -13.08
CA ALA A 223 -5.06 26.92 -11.70
C ALA A 223 -6.12 26.41 -10.72
N ALA A 224 -7.38 26.82 -10.88
CA ALA A 224 -8.50 26.32 -10.07
C ALA A 224 -8.67 24.80 -10.21
N PHE A 225 -8.50 24.26 -11.42
CA PHE A 225 -8.49 22.82 -11.67
C PHE A 225 -7.38 22.11 -10.87
N CYS A 226 -6.15 22.62 -10.88
CA CYS A 226 -5.08 22.08 -10.04
C CYS A 226 -5.40 22.20 -8.54
N VAL A 227 -5.99 23.30 -8.09
CA VAL A 227 -6.38 23.47 -6.68
C VAL A 227 -7.42 22.43 -6.24
N ILE A 228 -8.38 22.07 -7.10
CA ILE A 228 -9.34 21.00 -6.80
C ILE A 228 -8.61 19.67 -6.55
N PHE A 229 -7.69 19.28 -7.44
CA PHE A 229 -6.94 18.04 -7.26
C PHE A 229 -5.95 18.09 -6.09
N LEU A 230 -5.44 19.27 -5.76
CA LEU A 230 -4.64 19.48 -4.56
C LEU A 230 -5.49 19.23 -3.31
N ILE A 231 -6.72 19.76 -3.24
CA ILE A 231 -7.66 19.49 -2.15
C ILE A 231 -7.96 18.00 -2.05
N VAL A 232 -8.24 17.32 -3.17
CA VAL A 232 -8.47 15.87 -3.20
C VAL A 232 -7.28 15.09 -2.64
N ALA A 233 -6.05 15.50 -2.98
CA ALA A 233 -4.83 14.85 -2.49
C ALA A 233 -4.61 15.02 -0.98
N PHE A 234 -5.27 16.00 -0.33
CA PHE A 234 -5.17 16.24 1.11
C PHE A 234 -6.46 15.90 1.86
N LEU A 235 -7.44 15.25 1.22
CA LEU A 235 -8.59 14.72 1.94
C LEU A 235 -8.13 13.70 2.99
N PRO A 236 -8.77 13.67 4.17
CA PRO A 236 -8.38 12.77 5.24
C PRO A 236 -8.57 11.31 4.82
N VAL A 237 -7.53 10.51 5.00
CA VAL A 237 -7.56 9.05 4.84
C VAL A 237 -7.29 8.39 6.20
N ARG A 238 -7.76 7.15 6.36
CA ARG A 238 -7.59 6.42 7.63
C ARG A 238 -6.12 6.07 7.87
N ALA A 239 -5.75 5.94 9.14
CA ALA A 239 -4.48 5.38 9.60
C ALA A 239 -3.19 6.04 9.07
N THR A 240 -3.24 7.32 8.71
CA THR A 240 -2.04 8.08 8.29
C THR A 240 -1.06 8.35 9.43
N ASP A 241 -1.56 8.31 10.66
CA ASP A 241 -0.84 8.64 11.88
C ASP A 241 -0.37 7.39 12.65
N ASP A 242 -0.42 6.21 12.05
CA ASP A 242 -0.08 4.95 12.73
C ASP A 242 1.37 4.51 12.48
N MET A 243 2.24 4.76 13.47
CA MET A 243 3.65 4.35 13.49
C MET A 243 3.91 3.13 14.37
N THR A 244 2.87 2.50 14.92
CA THR A 244 3.04 1.43 15.93
C THR A 244 3.80 0.22 15.39
N GLY A 245 3.58 -0.14 14.12
CA GLY A 245 4.33 -1.21 13.46
C GLY A 245 5.84 -0.93 13.39
N TYR A 246 6.22 0.32 13.08
CA TYR A 246 7.62 0.74 12.97
C TYR A 246 8.30 0.79 14.34
N TYR A 247 7.64 1.39 15.32
CA TYR A 247 8.16 1.43 16.70
C TYR A 247 8.35 0.03 17.29
N ASN A 248 7.39 -0.87 17.08
CA ASN A 248 7.50 -2.26 17.55
C ASN A 248 8.64 -3.00 16.87
N THR A 249 8.75 -2.90 15.54
CA THR A 249 9.81 -3.56 14.77
C THR A 249 11.18 -3.05 15.19
N HIS A 250 11.32 -1.72 15.35
CA HIS A 250 12.57 -1.12 15.82
C HIS A 250 12.91 -1.54 17.25
N ALA A 251 11.94 -1.60 18.16
CA ALA A 251 12.13 -2.05 19.52
C ALA A 251 12.58 -3.52 19.60
N ILE A 252 12.00 -4.40 18.77
CA ILE A 252 12.43 -5.82 18.66
C ILE A 252 13.90 -5.90 18.26
N ILE A 253 14.30 -5.15 17.23
CA ILE A 253 15.69 -5.15 16.73
C ILE A 253 16.67 -4.58 17.76
N LEU A 254 16.30 -3.49 18.45
CA LEU A 254 17.10 -2.94 19.53
C LEU A 254 17.29 -3.94 20.67
N SER A 255 16.19 -4.59 21.08
CA SER A 255 16.25 -5.60 22.13
C SER A 255 17.11 -6.81 21.73
N SER A 256 17.03 -7.29 20.49
CA SER A 256 17.83 -8.44 20.06
C SER A 256 19.33 -8.14 20.04
N LYS A 257 19.69 -6.86 19.92
CA LYS A 257 21.07 -6.36 20.03
C LYS A 257 21.49 -5.98 21.46
N GLY A 258 20.62 -6.13 22.45
CA GLY A 258 20.91 -5.82 23.86
C GLY A 258 20.59 -4.38 24.29
N TYR A 259 20.13 -3.50 23.40
CA TYR A 259 19.72 -2.12 23.69
C TYR A 259 18.33 -2.07 24.33
N ASN A 260 18.23 -2.61 25.55
CA ASN A 260 16.96 -2.85 26.23
C ASN A 260 16.23 -1.58 26.66
N ASN A 261 16.96 -0.52 27.03
CA ASN A 261 16.35 0.73 27.50
C ASN A 261 15.74 1.50 26.32
N GLU A 262 16.43 1.52 25.19
CA GLU A 262 15.98 2.09 23.94
C GLU A 262 14.78 1.32 23.39
N ALA A 263 14.80 -0.01 23.45
CA ALA A 263 13.66 -0.84 23.07
C ALA A 263 12.40 -0.50 23.89
N ILE A 264 12.55 -0.30 25.21
CA ILE A 264 11.44 0.13 26.09
C ILE A 264 10.89 1.49 25.67
N LEU A 265 11.75 2.45 25.29
CA LEU A 265 11.32 3.76 24.82
C LEU A 265 10.39 3.65 23.61
N TYR A 266 10.76 2.85 22.60
CA TYR A 266 9.94 2.70 21.40
C TYR A 266 8.66 1.89 21.64
N TRP A 267 8.69 0.87 22.50
CA TRP A 267 7.44 0.22 22.91
C TRP A 267 6.52 1.16 23.68
N LYS A 268 7.05 2.07 24.51
CA LYS A 268 6.23 3.09 25.18
C LYS A 268 5.58 4.04 24.17
N LYS A 269 6.34 4.55 23.20
CA LYS A 269 5.78 5.35 22.09
C LYS A 269 4.64 4.60 21.40
N SER A 270 4.86 3.33 21.04
CA SER A 270 3.82 2.48 20.42
C SER A 270 2.60 2.28 21.32
N SER A 271 2.79 2.05 22.63
CA SER A 271 1.72 1.93 23.63
C SER A 271 0.87 3.20 23.73
N GLU A 272 1.51 4.37 23.72
CA GLU A 272 0.86 5.68 23.86
C GLU A 272 -0.02 6.05 22.66
N MET A 273 0.29 5.54 21.46
CA MET A 273 -0.52 5.81 20.26
C MET A 273 -1.92 5.20 20.32
N ASN A 274 -2.12 4.12 21.08
CA ASN A 274 -3.38 3.38 21.16
C ASN A 274 -3.96 3.00 19.76
N LYS A 275 -3.12 2.43 18.91
CA LYS A 275 -3.42 2.00 17.53
C LYS A 275 -3.30 0.46 17.41
N PRO A 276 -3.62 -0.16 16.26
CA PRO A 276 -3.75 -1.61 16.13
C PRO A 276 -2.58 -2.46 16.65
N PHE A 277 -1.32 -1.98 16.57
CA PHE A 277 -0.16 -2.73 17.09
C PHE A 277 0.29 -2.30 18.51
N SER A 278 -0.42 -1.39 19.18
CA SER A 278 -0.11 -0.99 20.56
C SER A 278 -0.24 -2.16 21.55
N ALA A 279 -1.16 -3.10 21.31
CA ALA A 279 -1.32 -4.30 22.14
C ALA A 279 -0.04 -5.16 22.21
N PHE A 280 0.68 -5.29 21.08
CA PHE A 280 1.97 -5.98 21.05
C PHE A 280 3.02 -5.27 21.93
N ALA A 281 3.03 -3.93 21.89
CA ALA A 281 3.93 -3.13 22.72
C ALA A 281 3.60 -3.28 24.20
N ASN A 282 2.31 -3.23 24.55
CA ASN A 282 1.80 -3.43 25.90
C ASN A 282 2.20 -4.80 26.46
N LEU A 283 2.04 -5.87 25.68
CA LEU A 283 2.45 -7.21 26.09
C LEU A 283 3.97 -7.32 26.29
N SER A 284 4.74 -6.70 25.39
CA SER A 284 6.21 -6.67 25.45
C SER A 284 6.71 -5.89 26.68
N LEU A 285 6.04 -4.79 27.04
CA LEU A 285 6.33 -3.99 28.24
C LEU A 285 5.94 -4.75 29.50
N ALA A 286 4.74 -5.32 29.57
CA ALA A 286 4.27 -6.10 30.71
C ALA A 286 5.25 -7.22 31.07
N GLY A 287 5.64 -8.04 30.08
CA GLY A 287 6.61 -9.11 30.28
C GLY A 287 7.99 -8.63 30.76
N ARG A 288 8.40 -7.40 30.44
CA ARG A 288 9.64 -6.81 30.95
C ARG A 288 9.51 -6.29 32.37
N TYR A 289 8.40 -5.63 32.70
CA TYR A 289 8.15 -5.15 34.04
C TYR A 289 8.02 -6.31 35.03
N TYR A 290 7.34 -7.39 34.67
CA TYR A 290 7.31 -8.61 35.47
C TYR A 290 8.69 -9.23 35.71
N ARG A 291 9.56 -9.29 34.68
CA ARG A 291 10.95 -9.77 34.85
C ARG A 291 11.79 -8.90 35.79
N LYS A 292 11.41 -7.64 36.01
CA LYS A 292 12.04 -6.73 36.96
C LYS A 292 11.39 -6.75 38.35
N GLY A 293 10.38 -7.59 38.57
CA GLY A 293 9.59 -7.63 39.82
C GLY A 293 8.60 -6.47 39.97
N LEU A 294 8.39 -5.67 38.92
CA LEU A 294 7.50 -4.51 38.89
C LEU A 294 6.09 -4.96 38.46
N ILE A 295 5.36 -5.58 39.39
CA ILE A 295 4.07 -6.22 39.10
C ILE A 295 2.98 -5.19 38.77
N GLN A 296 2.92 -4.07 39.48
CA GLN A 296 1.89 -3.05 39.28
C GLN A 296 2.01 -2.43 37.87
N GLU A 297 3.22 -2.07 37.46
CA GLU A 297 3.49 -1.53 36.14
C GLU A 297 3.22 -2.57 35.05
N GLY A 298 3.55 -3.84 35.29
CA GLY A 298 3.21 -4.92 34.37
C GLY A 298 1.71 -5.05 34.13
N ASN A 299 0.91 -5.04 35.21
CA ASN A 299 -0.55 -5.09 35.14
C ASN A 299 -1.12 -3.87 34.41
N ALA A 300 -0.59 -2.67 34.69
CA ALA A 300 -1.06 -1.43 34.04
C ALA A 300 -0.91 -1.44 32.50
N TYR A 301 0.05 -2.21 31.95
CA TYR A 301 0.15 -2.42 30.51
C TYR A 301 -0.76 -3.53 30.01
N LEU A 302 -0.99 -4.60 30.78
CA LEU A 302 -1.96 -5.64 30.40
C LEU A 302 -3.39 -5.09 30.35
N ASP A 303 -3.76 -4.19 31.25
CA ASP A 303 -5.09 -3.56 31.29
C ASP A 303 -5.41 -2.73 30.02
N LYS A 304 -4.40 -2.46 29.17
CA LYS A 304 -4.55 -1.76 27.88
C LYS A 304 -4.74 -2.69 26.68
N ILE A 305 -4.81 -4.00 26.87
CA ILE A 305 -4.97 -5.01 25.80
C ILE A 305 -6.40 -5.54 25.85
#